data_AF-A0A8B4I9Z3-F1
#
_entry.id   AF-A0A8B4I9Z3-F1
#
_cell.length_a   1.000
_cell.length_b   1.000
_cell.length_c   1.000
_cell.angle_alpha   90.00
_cell.angle_beta   90.00
_cell.angle_gamma   90.00
#
_symmetry.space_group_name_H-M   'P 1'
#
loop_
_entity.id
_entity.type
_entity.pdbx_description
1 polymer ?
#
loop_
_entity_poly.entity_id
_entity_poly.type
_entity_poly.pdbx_seq_one_letter_code
_entity_poly.pdbx_strand_id
1 'polypeptide(L)'
;MVLMFHGLLTQPDSHAEGSSERSCAEKELVRIYLQSLPSALRAQESYALMTDYALATRAQPAQARWDQSVLEKFLLWSFIVKTKPLAELNNSDVQDFLSFCNTPPESWISKSNDRFVKEFGLLKANPEWRPFHSPLCEHGVRWVINRFFSFNSEAIGLVICPASRPETPDVNTCSCTDAEPLCCEYLDALKEITNGKKGLELGLFMFATSFYLKIPLRACLNYLTFDCFDFSDKTNGRFKVNTGNGSISGRVPEHYMEYFLRWRQISQLLTYPTPDEMQPLFHRRAKNYPTAYLPKIDVNGLLPTKLLRAFNEGCARCRKPEGQLLSSFDRSKKYRNKVANKQEAFSTIERLYQEANNINHDTSATAVPLYLVKEGVTAQLPEKVITHFLTSFNPASSKEICSAGASLFCLFVRGEPNYLNLRAFEKLTLWSILVAGKSPADLDASDAKSFYLFCLNPPAQWISTRIYSRSSILWRPFLKLRPGKANNVPRAGMIVRWCNACYIQLVQAGILRSNPFQRLNKYIN
;
A
#
# COMPACT_ATOMS: atom_id res chain seq x y z
N MET A 1 24.62 16.63 -22.64
CA MET A 1 23.26 16.32 -23.11
C MET A 1 22.36 17.44 -22.63
N VAL A 2 21.70 18.19 -23.53
CA VAL A 2 20.85 19.33 -23.15
C VAL A 2 19.60 18.77 -22.45
N LEU A 3 19.32 19.24 -21.23
CA LEU A 3 18.11 18.86 -20.49
C LEU A 3 16.90 19.48 -21.20
N MET A 4 16.10 18.66 -21.90
CA MET A 4 14.85 19.11 -22.52
C MET A 4 13.67 18.80 -21.60
N PHE A 5 13.26 19.79 -20.82
CA PHE A 5 12.08 19.72 -19.98
C PHE A 5 10.81 19.97 -20.81
N HIS A 6 9.79 19.15 -20.57
CA HIS A 6 8.46 19.32 -21.16
C HIS A 6 7.43 18.86 -20.15
N GLY A 7 6.40 19.67 -19.90
CA GLY A 7 5.30 19.27 -19.00
C GLY A 7 4.56 18.06 -19.57
N LEU A 8 4.17 17.10 -18.72
CA LEU A 8 3.42 15.90 -19.11
C LEU A 8 1.94 16.00 -18.73
N LEU A 9 1.60 16.86 -17.77
CA LEU A 9 0.23 17.12 -17.35
C LEU A 9 -0.43 18.20 -18.19
N THR A 10 -1.62 17.88 -18.71
CA THR A 10 -2.45 18.78 -19.53
C THR A 10 -3.68 19.23 -18.75
N GLN A 11 -4.33 20.31 -19.19
CA GLN A 11 -5.60 20.74 -18.62
C GLN A 11 -6.70 19.69 -18.87
N PRO A 12 -7.59 19.45 -17.88
CA PRO A 12 -8.74 18.58 -18.06
C PRO A 12 -9.71 19.16 -19.10
N ASP A 13 -10.33 18.29 -19.88
CA ASP A 13 -11.38 18.68 -20.82
C ASP A 13 -12.55 19.29 -20.02
N SER A 14 -12.96 20.51 -20.36
CA SER A 14 -14.08 21.22 -19.71
C SER A 14 -15.15 21.60 -20.74
N HIS A 15 -16.36 21.92 -20.30
CA HIS A 15 -17.44 22.37 -21.21
C HIS A 15 -17.29 23.84 -21.65
N ALA A 16 -16.25 24.55 -21.19
CA ALA A 16 -16.01 25.93 -21.60
C ALA A 16 -15.47 25.99 -23.04
N GLU A 17 -15.96 26.94 -23.84
CA GLU A 17 -15.52 27.19 -25.22
C GLU A 17 -13.99 27.32 -25.30
N GLY A 18 -13.37 26.60 -26.24
CA GLY A 18 -11.91 26.58 -26.47
C GLY A 18 -11.07 25.75 -25.48
N SER A 19 -11.65 25.23 -24.39
CA SER A 19 -10.90 24.39 -23.43
C SER A 19 -10.55 23.01 -24.00
N SER A 20 -11.45 22.43 -24.80
CA SER A 20 -11.21 21.16 -25.50
C SER A 20 -10.11 21.30 -26.56
N GLU A 21 -10.09 22.41 -27.31
CA GLU A 21 -9.04 22.70 -28.30
C GLU A 21 -7.68 22.88 -27.64
N ARG A 22 -7.61 23.62 -26.53
CA ARG A 22 -6.38 23.77 -25.76
C ARG A 22 -5.89 22.44 -25.19
N SER A 23 -6.76 21.65 -24.57
CA SER A 23 -6.39 20.33 -24.04
C SER A 23 -5.88 19.41 -25.15
N CYS A 24 -6.51 19.43 -26.32
CA CYS A 24 -6.05 18.68 -27.49
C CYS A 24 -4.65 19.11 -27.95
N ALA A 25 -4.39 20.42 -28.00
CA ALA A 25 -3.07 20.95 -28.36
C ALA A 25 -1.99 20.59 -27.33
N GLU A 26 -2.29 20.67 -26.03
CA GLU A 26 -1.36 20.24 -24.96
C GLU A 26 -1.05 18.75 -25.05
N LYS A 27 -2.06 17.90 -25.26
CA LYS A 27 -1.91 16.44 -25.45
C LYS A 27 -1.03 16.13 -26.66
N GLU A 28 -1.18 16.88 -27.75
CA GLU A 28 -0.37 16.73 -28.96
C GLU A 28 1.10 17.12 -28.73
N LEU A 29 1.36 18.23 -28.03
CA LEU A 29 2.72 18.63 -27.63
C LEU A 29 3.40 17.55 -26.77
N VAL A 30 2.67 16.99 -25.78
CA VAL A 30 3.17 15.87 -24.97
C VAL A 30 3.49 14.67 -25.84
N ARG A 31 2.62 14.33 -26.79
CA ARG A 31 2.84 13.20 -27.72
C ARG A 31 4.11 13.40 -28.56
N ILE A 32 4.31 14.59 -29.12
CA ILE A 32 5.51 14.94 -29.90
C ILE A 32 6.76 14.83 -29.03
N TYR A 33 6.73 15.38 -27.82
CA TYR A 33 7.86 15.28 -26.89
C TYR A 33 8.22 13.82 -26.59
N LEU A 34 7.25 12.98 -26.23
CA LEU A 34 7.48 11.57 -25.92
C LEU A 34 8.01 10.79 -27.13
N GLN A 35 7.67 11.19 -28.36
CA GLN A 35 8.22 10.62 -29.60
C GLN A 35 9.65 11.07 -29.91
N SER A 36 10.03 12.26 -29.46
CA SER A 36 11.39 12.78 -29.66
C SER A 36 12.43 12.09 -28.76
N LEU A 37 11.99 11.47 -27.66
CA LEU A 37 12.87 10.75 -26.73
C LEU A 37 13.39 9.43 -27.35
N PRO A 38 14.59 8.96 -26.95
CA PRO A 38 15.13 7.68 -27.41
C PRO A 38 14.14 6.54 -27.23
N SER A 39 13.93 5.73 -28.28
CA SER A 39 12.96 4.63 -28.29
C SER A 39 13.20 3.60 -27.17
N ALA A 40 14.46 3.44 -26.74
CA ALA A 40 14.86 2.60 -25.60
C ALA A 40 14.18 2.99 -24.28
N LEU A 41 13.83 4.27 -24.09
CA LEU A 41 13.16 4.76 -22.87
C LEU A 41 11.69 4.37 -22.78
N ARG A 42 11.06 3.94 -23.89
CA ARG A 42 9.65 3.53 -23.95
C ARG A 42 8.74 4.58 -23.26
N ALA A 43 8.98 5.86 -23.55
CA ALA A 43 8.41 6.97 -22.81
C ALA A 43 6.87 7.03 -22.90
N GLN A 44 6.33 6.72 -24.09
CA GLN A 44 4.89 6.65 -24.33
C GLN A 44 4.19 5.59 -23.45
N GLU A 45 4.82 4.43 -23.29
CA GLU A 45 4.29 3.35 -22.46
C GLU A 45 4.25 3.78 -20.99
N SER A 46 5.33 4.42 -20.54
CA SER A 46 5.44 4.92 -19.17
C SER A 46 4.42 6.03 -18.88
N TYR A 47 4.18 6.90 -19.86
CA TYR A 47 3.13 7.92 -19.79
C TYR A 47 1.73 7.30 -19.74
N ALA A 48 1.46 6.27 -20.54
CA ALA A 48 0.17 5.57 -20.52
C ALA A 48 -0.15 4.95 -19.15
N LEU A 49 0.84 4.41 -18.44
CA LEU A 49 0.66 3.88 -17.08
C LEU A 49 0.30 4.98 -16.07
N MET A 50 0.86 6.18 -16.23
CA MET A 50 0.53 7.34 -15.41
C MET A 50 -0.90 7.84 -15.69
N THR A 51 -1.32 7.88 -16.95
CA THR A 51 -2.69 8.29 -17.31
C THR A 51 -3.73 7.27 -16.83
N ASP A 52 -3.46 5.97 -16.97
CA ASP A 52 -4.32 4.89 -16.44
C ASP A 52 -4.49 5.05 -14.91
N TYR A 53 -3.40 5.34 -14.22
CA TYR A 53 -3.40 5.58 -12.77
C TYR A 53 -4.20 6.83 -12.37
N ALA A 54 -4.05 7.93 -13.11
CA ALA A 54 -4.81 9.14 -12.91
C ALA A 54 -6.32 8.92 -13.07
N LEU A 55 -6.74 8.17 -14.09
CA LEU A 55 -8.14 7.85 -14.34
C LEU A 55 -8.75 7.03 -13.21
N ALA A 56 -8.03 6.01 -12.72
CA ALA A 56 -8.52 5.16 -11.64
C ALA A 56 -8.59 5.85 -10.28
N THR A 57 -7.78 6.89 -10.05
CA THR A 57 -7.71 7.64 -8.79
C THR A 57 -8.55 8.92 -8.78
N ARG A 58 -9.29 9.20 -9.87
CA ARG A 58 -10.09 10.43 -10.06
C ARG A 58 -11.11 10.72 -8.95
N ALA A 59 -11.57 9.70 -8.23
CA ALA A 59 -12.56 9.82 -7.16
C ALA A 59 -12.08 10.64 -5.96
N GLN A 60 -10.77 10.92 -5.82
CA GLN A 60 -10.20 11.74 -4.75
C GLN A 60 -9.35 12.89 -5.34
N PRO A 61 -9.97 14.02 -5.75
CA PRO A 61 -9.33 15.02 -6.61
C PRO A 61 -8.06 15.65 -6.04
N ALA A 62 -8.04 15.98 -4.74
CA ALA A 62 -6.88 16.60 -4.10
C ALA A 62 -5.67 15.66 -4.06
N GLN A 63 -5.92 14.38 -3.76
CA GLN A 63 -4.89 13.35 -3.75
C GLN A 63 -4.42 13.03 -5.18
N ALA A 64 -5.34 12.97 -6.16
CA ALA A 64 -5.00 12.73 -7.55
C ALA A 64 -4.06 13.80 -8.13
N ARG A 65 -4.25 15.09 -7.78
CA ARG A 65 -3.34 16.17 -8.21
C ARG A 65 -1.94 16.03 -7.64
N TRP A 66 -1.82 15.72 -6.34
CA TRP A 66 -0.52 15.48 -5.70
C TRP A 66 0.21 14.30 -6.36
N ASP A 67 -0.50 13.18 -6.52
CA ASP A 67 0.03 11.99 -7.15
C ASP A 67 0.53 12.26 -8.58
N GLN A 68 -0.28 12.92 -9.41
CA GLN A 68 0.08 13.30 -10.77
C GLN A 68 1.33 14.18 -10.81
N SER A 69 1.45 15.16 -9.90
CA SER A 69 2.63 16.02 -9.79
C SER A 69 3.90 15.22 -9.43
N VAL A 70 3.78 14.24 -8.53
CA VAL A 70 4.89 13.34 -8.16
C VAL A 70 5.25 12.42 -9.31
N LEU A 71 4.26 11.85 -10.01
CA LEU A 71 4.48 10.92 -11.12
C LEU A 71 5.05 11.61 -12.36
N GLU A 72 4.68 12.86 -12.63
CA GLU A 72 5.31 13.68 -13.68
C GLU A 72 6.81 13.87 -13.40
N LYS A 73 7.17 14.22 -12.17
CA LYS A 73 8.58 14.33 -11.74
C LYS A 73 9.31 13.01 -11.89
N PHE A 74 8.67 11.91 -11.50
CA PHE A 74 9.24 10.58 -11.57
C PHE A 74 9.53 10.14 -13.00
N LEU A 75 8.58 10.34 -13.92
CA LEU A 75 8.77 10.04 -15.34
C LEU A 75 9.89 10.88 -15.95
N LEU A 76 9.87 12.20 -15.74
CA LEU A 76 10.92 13.08 -16.25
C LEU A 76 12.28 12.70 -15.70
N TRP A 77 12.39 12.41 -14.40
CA TRP A 77 13.64 11.95 -13.78
C TRP A 77 14.12 10.62 -14.40
N SER A 78 13.19 9.68 -14.63
CA SER A 78 13.50 8.39 -15.25
C SER A 78 14.05 8.56 -16.67
N PHE A 79 13.51 9.49 -17.45
CA PHE A 79 13.91 9.73 -18.84
C PHE A 79 15.21 10.51 -18.95
N ILE A 80 15.35 11.58 -18.15
CA ILE A 80 16.40 12.59 -18.32
C ILE A 80 17.64 12.26 -17.47
N VAL A 81 17.44 11.82 -16.22
CA VAL A 81 18.53 11.56 -15.26
C VAL A 81 18.92 10.10 -15.30
N LYS A 82 17.94 9.20 -15.11
CA LYS A 82 18.23 7.77 -15.00
C LYS A 82 18.39 7.08 -16.35
N THR A 83 17.80 7.64 -17.41
CA THR A 83 17.79 7.09 -18.77
C THR A 83 17.32 5.64 -18.83
N LYS A 84 16.29 5.30 -18.03
CA LYS A 84 15.70 3.94 -17.98
C LYS A 84 14.19 4.00 -18.22
N PRO A 85 13.61 2.99 -18.89
CA PRO A 85 12.16 2.80 -18.90
C PRO A 85 11.67 2.38 -17.51
N LEU A 86 10.41 2.71 -17.17
CA LEU A 86 9.82 2.37 -15.86
C LEU A 86 9.89 0.87 -15.53
N ALA A 87 9.74 0.00 -16.54
CA ALA A 87 9.79 -1.45 -16.38
C ALA A 87 11.16 -2.01 -15.91
N GLU A 88 12.22 -1.20 -16.02
CA GLU A 88 13.58 -1.59 -15.64
C GLU A 88 14.04 -0.96 -14.33
N LEU A 89 13.26 -0.02 -13.77
CA LEU A 89 13.58 0.60 -12.49
C LEU A 89 13.53 -0.45 -11.37
N ASN A 90 14.50 -0.41 -10.46
CA ASN A 90 14.53 -1.25 -9.27
C ASN A 90 14.38 -0.40 -7.98
N ASN A 91 14.42 -1.05 -6.82
CA ASN A 91 14.30 -0.36 -5.53
C ASN A 91 15.39 0.71 -5.34
N SER A 92 16.64 0.41 -5.71
CA SER A 92 17.76 1.37 -5.62
C SER A 92 17.48 2.60 -6.48
N ASP A 93 17.02 2.41 -7.71
CA ASP A 93 16.67 3.52 -8.60
C ASP A 93 15.55 4.39 -7.98
N VAL A 94 14.59 3.78 -7.28
CA VAL A 94 13.56 4.53 -6.55
C VAL A 94 14.15 5.28 -5.34
N GLN A 95 15.11 4.72 -4.61
CA GLN A 95 15.79 5.46 -3.54
C GLN A 95 16.56 6.66 -4.09
N ASP A 96 17.22 6.51 -5.24
CA ASP A 96 17.90 7.63 -5.91
C ASP A 96 16.90 8.75 -6.25
N PHE A 97 15.72 8.39 -6.77
CA PHE A 97 14.65 9.37 -7.04
C PHE A 97 14.13 10.05 -5.76
N LEU A 98 14.00 9.30 -4.66
CA LEU A 98 13.57 9.85 -3.38
C LEU A 98 14.59 10.85 -2.82
N SER A 99 15.88 10.52 -2.89
CA SER A 99 16.97 11.44 -2.55
C SER A 99 16.96 12.67 -3.46
N PHE A 100 16.77 12.48 -4.77
CA PHE A 100 16.64 13.57 -5.73
C PHE A 100 15.47 14.50 -5.42
N CYS A 101 14.32 13.97 -5.01
CA CYS A 101 13.17 14.78 -4.59
C CYS A 101 13.45 15.62 -3.34
N ASN A 102 14.27 15.11 -2.41
CA ASN A 102 14.65 15.81 -1.18
C ASN A 102 15.75 16.86 -1.41
N THR A 103 16.56 16.70 -2.46
CA THR A 103 17.63 17.64 -2.81
C THR A 103 17.73 17.79 -4.33
N PRO A 104 16.71 18.41 -4.97
CA PRO A 104 16.70 18.56 -6.42
C PRO A 104 17.79 19.56 -6.85
N PRO A 105 18.51 19.30 -7.96
CA PRO A 105 19.45 20.25 -8.53
C PRO A 105 18.76 21.56 -8.93
N GLU A 106 19.48 22.68 -8.87
CA GLU A 106 18.95 24.00 -9.25
C GLU A 106 18.37 24.02 -10.67
N SER A 107 18.95 23.25 -11.60
CA SER A 107 18.46 23.12 -12.98
C SER A 107 17.07 22.50 -13.10
N TRP A 108 16.55 21.86 -12.05
CA TRP A 108 15.21 21.27 -11.97
C TRP A 108 14.22 22.13 -11.18
N ILE A 109 14.66 23.30 -10.69
CA ILE A 109 13.84 24.23 -9.91
C ILE A 109 13.53 25.46 -10.75
N SER A 110 12.27 25.89 -10.76
CA SER A 110 11.87 27.15 -11.40
C SER A 110 10.81 27.88 -10.58
N LYS A 111 10.63 29.17 -10.85
CA LYS A 111 9.52 29.96 -10.31
C LYS A 111 8.24 29.86 -11.15
N SER A 112 8.34 29.37 -12.40
CA SER A 112 7.20 29.27 -13.31
C SER A 112 6.36 28.03 -13.00
N ASN A 113 5.03 28.19 -12.96
CA ASN A 113 4.09 27.08 -12.79
C ASN A 113 3.52 26.58 -14.13
N ASP A 114 3.68 27.36 -15.20
CA ASP A 114 3.01 27.12 -16.47
C ASP A 114 3.81 26.16 -17.32
N ARG A 115 3.29 24.96 -17.56
CA ARG A 115 3.91 23.96 -18.45
C ARG A 115 3.91 24.39 -19.91
N PHE A 116 2.88 25.15 -20.29
CA PHE A 116 2.63 25.60 -21.65
C PHE A 116 2.33 27.08 -21.65
N VAL A 117 2.89 27.79 -22.63
CA VAL A 117 2.70 29.23 -22.85
C VAL A 117 2.21 29.47 -24.28
N LYS A 118 1.45 30.54 -24.47
CA LYS A 118 1.08 31.01 -25.82
C LYS A 118 2.10 32.05 -26.25
N GLU A 119 2.72 31.82 -27.39
CA GLU A 119 3.68 32.74 -28.01
C GLU A 119 3.24 32.98 -29.46
N PHE A 120 2.99 34.25 -29.81
CA PHE A 120 2.43 34.63 -31.13
C PHE A 120 1.14 33.87 -31.50
N GLY A 121 0.26 33.62 -30.52
CA GLY A 121 -0.99 32.90 -30.72
C GLY A 121 -0.87 31.37 -30.77
N LEU A 122 0.34 30.82 -30.87
CA LEU A 122 0.59 29.38 -30.89
C LEU A 122 0.96 28.86 -29.50
N LEU A 123 0.38 27.72 -29.12
CA LEU A 123 0.69 27.05 -27.86
C LEU A 123 2.01 26.30 -28.00
N LYS A 124 2.92 26.49 -27.04
CA LYS A 124 4.22 25.81 -26.99
C LYS A 124 4.54 25.37 -25.56
N ALA A 125 5.47 24.42 -25.43
CA ALA A 125 6.06 24.08 -24.14
C ALA A 125 6.83 25.29 -23.58
N ASN A 126 6.72 25.52 -22.28
CA ASN A 126 7.40 26.65 -21.64
C ASN A 126 8.88 26.31 -21.40
N PRO A 127 9.84 27.03 -22.03
CA PRO A 127 11.27 26.77 -21.86
C PRO A 127 11.78 27.08 -20.44
N GLU A 128 11.07 27.94 -19.69
CA GLU A 128 11.42 28.33 -18.32
C GLU A 128 10.81 27.41 -17.26
N TRP A 129 9.91 26.50 -17.66
CA TRP A 129 9.26 25.61 -16.71
C TRP A 129 10.20 24.50 -16.25
N ARG A 130 10.18 24.21 -14.95
CA ARG A 130 10.85 23.06 -14.35
C ARG A 130 9.92 22.31 -13.40
N PRO A 131 10.17 21.01 -13.14
CA PRO A 131 9.23 20.19 -12.38
C PRO A 131 9.15 20.54 -10.88
N PHE A 132 10.18 21.16 -10.30
CA PHE A 132 10.24 21.49 -8.87
C PHE A 132 10.14 23.00 -8.62
N HIS A 133 9.52 23.34 -7.49
CA HIS A 133 9.51 24.69 -6.90
C HIS A 133 10.23 24.70 -5.55
N SER A 134 10.19 23.56 -4.85
CA SER A 134 10.87 23.30 -3.60
C SER A 134 11.15 21.80 -3.46
N PRO A 135 12.08 21.41 -2.56
CA PRO A 135 12.26 20.02 -2.17
C PRO A 135 10.97 19.37 -1.63
N LEU A 136 10.80 18.08 -1.87
CA LEU A 136 9.65 17.29 -1.41
C LEU A 136 10.01 16.37 -0.25
N CYS A 137 9.07 16.21 0.69
CA CYS A 137 9.23 15.25 1.79
C CYS A 137 9.16 13.80 1.28
N GLU A 138 10.23 13.05 1.53
CA GLU A 138 10.43 11.67 1.10
C GLU A 138 9.25 10.73 1.41
N HIS A 139 8.65 10.87 2.60
CA HIS A 139 7.56 9.98 3.03
C HIS A 139 6.32 10.11 2.13
N GLY A 140 5.95 11.34 1.75
CA GLY A 140 4.81 11.60 0.87
C GLY A 140 5.05 11.06 -0.55
N VAL A 141 6.26 11.27 -1.08
CA VAL A 141 6.67 10.78 -2.41
C VAL A 141 6.70 9.26 -2.45
N ARG A 142 7.34 8.61 -1.47
CA ARG A 142 7.42 7.15 -1.37
C ARG A 142 6.04 6.49 -1.36
N TRP A 143 5.08 7.09 -0.67
CA TRP A 143 3.72 6.58 -0.62
C TRP A 143 3.05 6.56 -2.00
N VAL A 144 3.17 7.65 -2.77
CA VAL A 144 2.67 7.73 -4.14
C VAL A 144 3.34 6.69 -5.03
N ILE A 145 4.67 6.61 -5.00
CA ILE A 145 5.44 5.70 -5.84
C ILE A 145 5.08 4.25 -5.56
N ASN A 146 4.99 3.84 -4.29
CA ASN A 146 4.56 2.49 -3.92
C ASN A 146 3.14 2.19 -4.37
N ARG A 147 2.22 3.15 -4.28
CA ARG A 147 0.84 2.98 -4.76
C ARG A 147 0.80 2.84 -6.28
N PHE A 148 1.56 3.65 -7.00
CA PHE A 148 1.69 3.59 -8.46
C PHE A 148 2.32 2.27 -8.95
N PHE A 149 3.43 1.83 -8.35
CA PHE A 149 4.03 0.54 -8.69
C PHE A 149 3.15 -0.64 -8.30
N SER A 150 2.46 -0.58 -7.16
CA SER A 150 1.51 -1.64 -6.79
C SER A 150 0.39 -1.72 -7.82
N PHE A 151 -0.18 -0.58 -8.20
CA PHE A 151 -1.24 -0.49 -9.20
C PHE A 151 -0.80 -1.03 -10.57
N ASN A 152 0.39 -0.66 -11.03
CA ASN A 152 0.93 -1.07 -12.32
C ASN A 152 1.79 -2.35 -12.26
N SER A 153 1.82 -3.06 -11.13
CA SER A 153 2.74 -4.20 -10.93
C SER A 153 2.54 -5.32 -11.94
N GLU A 154 1.33 -5.44 -12.48
CA GLU A 154 1.00 -6.34 -13.58
C GLU A 154 1.81 -6.03 -14.85
N ALA A 155 1.95 -4.74 -15.14
CA ALA A 155 2.59 -4.23 -16.35
C ALA A 155 4.09 -3.99 -16.16
N ILE A 156 4.58 -3.61 -14.98
CA ILE A 156 5.99 -3.24 -14.78
C ILE A 156 6.72 -4.04 -13.69
N GLY A 157 6.05 -5.02 -13.08
CA GLY A 157 6.58 -5.76 -11.94
C GLY A 157 6.43 -4.98 -10.63
N LEU A 158 6.53 -5.67 -9.50
CA LEU A 158 6.40 -5.02 -8.20
C LEU A 158 7.74 -4.43 -7.76
N VAL A 159 7.82 -3.09 -7.77
CA VAL A 159 8.88 -2.34 -7.09
C VAL A 159 8.29 -1.77 -5.81
N ILE A 160 8.55 -2.42 -4.67
CA ILE A 160 8.27 -1.81 -3.36
C ILE A 160 9.54 -1.11 -2.89
N CYS A 161 9.42 0.16 -2.56
CA CYS A 161 10.40 0.94 -1.81
C CYS A 161 9.91 1.05 -0.35
N PRO A 162 10.27 0.11 0.54
CA PRO A 162 9.88 0.22 1.95
C PRO A 162 10.57 1.43 2.57
N ALA A 163 9.94 2.03 3.58
CA ALA A 163 10.62 3.04 4.38
C ALA A 163 11.89 2.44 4.97
N SER A 164 12.99 3.18 4.92
CA SER A 164 14.21 2.84 5.63
C SER A 164 13.83 2.59 7.09
N ARG A 165 14.12 1.39 7.60
CA ARG A 165 14.01 1.17 9.05
C ARG A 165 14.98 2.16 9.68
N PRO A 166 14.57 2.95 10.69
CA PRO A 166 15.56 3.64 11.51
C PRO A 166 16.57 2.58 11.93
N GLU A 167 17.86 2.85 11.73
CA GLU A 167 18.91 2.03 12.31
C GLU A 167 18.53 1.85 13.78
N THR A 168 18.17 0.63 14.14
CA THR A 168 17.91 0.34 15.54
C THR A 168 19.24 0.54 16.22
N PRO A 169 19.34 1.39 17.27
CA PRO A 169 20.56 1.47 18.05
C PRO A 169 20.99 0.05 18.40
N ASP A 170 22.29 -0.20 18.23
CA ASP A 170 22.92 -1.50 18.29
C ASP A 170 22.36 -2.33 19.46
N VAL A 171 22.09 -3.61 19.22
CA VAL A 171 21.39 -4.55 20.13
C VAL A 171 22.20 -4.83 21.42
N ASN A 172 23.30 -4.10 21.62
CA ASN A 172 24.32 -4.35 22.62
C ASN A 172 24.30 -3.45 23.86
N THR A 173 23.55 -2.35 23.90
CA THR A 173 23.46 -1.48 25.09
C THR A 173 22.14 -1.69 25.86
N CYS A 174 22.21 -2.20 27.10
CA CYS A 174 21.05 -2.28 28.02
C CYS A 174 20.85 -0.91 28.67
N SER A 175 19.73 -0.24 28.40
CA SER A 175 19.35 1.04 29.02
C SER A 175 18.39 0.86 30.21
N CYS A 176 18.35 -0.33 30.83
CA CYS A 176 17.38 -0.62 31.90
C CYS A 176 17.71 0.09 33.22
N THR A 177 18.99 0.30 33.51
CA THR A 177 19.43 1.04 34.71
C THR A 177 19.01 2.51 34.63
N ASP A 178 19.06 3.09 33.42
CA ASP A 178 18.70 4.48 33.18
C ASP A 178 17.21 4.67 32.84
N ALA A 179 16.42 3.59 32.80
CA ALA A 179 15.04 3.66 32.30
C ALA A 179 14.14 4.53 33.19
N GLU A 180 14.30 4.46 34.51
CA GLU A 180 13.55 5.27 35.47
C GLU A 180 13.88 6.77 35.36
N PRO A 181 15.15 7.21 35.45
CA PRO A 181 15.49 8.63 35.29
C PRO A 181 15.09 9.17 33.91
N LEU A 182 15.26 8.39 32.83
CA LEU A 182 14.83 8.81 31.49
C LEU A 182 13.30 8.93 31.37
N CYS A 183 12.52 8.12 32.11
CA CYS A 183 11.06 8.26 32.15
C CYS A 183 10.64 9.52 32.90
N CYS A 184 11.33 9.88 33.99
CA CYS A 184 11.11 11.14 34.70
C CYS A 184 11.44 12.35 33.82
N GLU A 185 12.61 12.35 33.16
CA GLU A 185 13.02 13.42 32.25
C GLU A 185 12.01 13.59 31.09
N TYR A 186 11.52 12.49 30.52
CA TYR A 186 10.48 12.53 29.51
C TYR A 186 9.15 13.12 30.04
N LEU A 187 8.76 12.76 31.26
CA LEU A 187 7.54 13.29 31.89
C LEU A 187 7.65 14.80 32.12
N ASP A 188 8.78 15.28 32.64
CA ASP A 188 9.04 16.70 32.87
C ASP A 188 9.01 17.48 31.55
N ALA A 189 9.73 17.01 30.52
CA ALA A 189 9.71 17.64 29.21
C ALA A 189 8.31 17.63 28.57
N LEU A 190 7.56 16.54 28.70
CA LEU A 190 6.20 16.45 28.17
C LEU A 190 5.25 17.40 28.91
N LYS A 191 5.41 17.54 30.24
CA LYS A 191 4.65 18.44 31.10
C LYS A 191 4.75 19.88 30.61
N GLU A 192 5.95 20.34 30.28
CA GLU A 192 6.21 21.69 29.75
C GLU A 192 5.59 21.90 28.35
N ILE A 193 5.60 20.89 27.49
CA ILE A 193 5.14 21.03 26.10
C ILE A 193 3.60 20.96 25.98
N THR A 194 2.92 20.34 26.95
CA THR A 194 1.47 20.11 26.89
C THR A 194 0.68 21.40 26.62
N ASN A 195 1.03 22.52 27.28
CA ASN A 195 0.38 23.83 27.14
C ASN A 195 -1.17 23.74 27.18
N GLY A 196 -1.74 22.85 27.99
CA GLY A 196 -3.19 22.65 28.09
C GLY A 196 -3.86 21.97 26.88
N LYS A 197 -3.10 21.53 25.87
CA LYS A 197 -3.65 20.82 24.71
C LYS A 197 -4.14 19.43 25.14
N LYS A 198 -5.46 19.23 25.16
CA LYS A 198 -6.14 18.00 25.62
C LYS A 198 -5.53 16.69 25.10
N GLY A 199 -5.06 16.65 23.84
CA GLY A 199 -4.41 15.48 23.27
C GLY A 199 -3.03 15.16 23.88
N LEU A 200 -2.21 16.18 24.15
CA LEU A 200 -0.90 16.00 24.78
C LEU A 200 -1.04 15.74 26.29
N GLU A 201 -2.03 16.35 26.93
CA GLU A 201 -2.42 16.08 28.33
C GLU A 201 -2.86 14.62 28.51
N LEU A 202 -3.62 14.08 27.55
CA LEU A 202 -3.96 12.65 27.52
C LEU A 202 -2.71 11.78 27.36
N GLY A 203 -1.76 12.22 26.54
CA GLY A 203 -0.45 11.58 26.38
C GLY A 203 0.34 11.54 27.69
N LEU A 204 0.43 12.67 28.38
CA LEU A 204 1.09 12.82 29.68
C LEU A 204 0.46 11.90 30.72
N PHE A 205 -0.87 11.95 30.86
CA PHE A 205 -1.61 11.09 31.78
C PHE A 205 -1.42 9.60 31.46
N MET A 206 -1.45 9.23 30.18
CA MET A 206 -1.24 7.86 29.73
C MET A 206 0.18 7.35 30.03
N PHE A 207 1.20 8.18 29.82
CA PHE A 207 2.58 7.82 30.15
C PHE A 207 2.75 7.63 31.66
N ALA A 208 2.28 8.60 32.46
CA ALA A 208 2.33 8.56 33.92
C ALA A 208 1.59 7.34 34.50
N THR A 209 0.42 7.01 33.95
CA THR A 209 -0.36 5.81 34.34
C THR A 209 0.45 4.53 34.11
N SER A 210 1.14 4.43 32.97
CA SER A 210 1.95 3.25 32.68
C SER A 210 3.22 3.17 33.54
N PHE A 211 3.84 4.32 33.81
CA PHE A 211 5.07 4.43 34.59
C PHE A 211 4.83 4.19 36.09
N TYR A 212 4.05 5.04 36.75
CA TYR A 212 3.89 4.98 38.20
C TYR A 212 3.08 3.78 38.69
N LEU A 213 2.04 3.36 37.96
CA LEU A 213 1.26 2.18 38.33
C LEU A 213 1.92 0.86 37.87
N LYS A 214 3.05 0.94 37.15
CA LYS A 214 3.77 -0.19 36.56
C LYS A 214 2.89 -1.06 35.65
N ILE A 215 2.00 -0.42 34.91
CA ILE A 215 1.03 -1.06 34.04
C ILE A 215 1.53 -0.99 32.59
N PRO A 216 1.75 -2.10 31.87
CA PRO A 216 2.19 -2.04 30.49
C PRO A 216 1.10 -1.47 29.57
N LEU A 217 1.39 -0.35 28.88
CA LEU A 217 0.44 0.35 27.98
C LEU A 217 -0.38 -0.62 27.11
N ARG A 218 0.27 -1.47 26.31
CA ARG A 218 -0.49 -2.32 25.37
C ARG A 218 -1.27 -3.47 26.02
N ALA A 219 -0.98 -3.83 27.27
CA ALA A 219 -1.59 -5.01 27.91
C ALA A 219 -2.91 -4.66 28.60
N CYS A 220 -2.95 -3.50 29.25
CA CYS A 220 -3.98 -3.21 30.24
C CYS A 220 -4.85 -1.98 29.92
N LEU A 221 -4.51 -1.16 28.92
CA LEU A 221 -5.31 0.03 28.54
C LEU A 221 -6.78 -0.30 28.23
N ASN A 222 -7.08 -1.53 27.80
CA ASN A 222 -8.46 -1.95 27.53
C ASN A 222 -9.28 -2.17 28.81
N TYR A 223 -8.63 -2.50 29.93
CA TYR A 223 -9.26 -2.83 31.21
C TYR A 223 -9.23 -1.69 32.22
N LEU A 224 -8.54 -0.58 31.92
CA LEU A 224 -8.48 0.59 32.79
C LEU A 224 -9.73 1.45 32.67
N THR A 225 -10.52 1.43 33.73
CA THR A 225 -11.73 2.23 33.97
C THR A 225 -11.62 2.95 35.33
N PHE A 226 -12.42 3.99 35.58
CA PHE A 226 -12.26 4.79 36.80
C PHE A 226 -12.67 4.04 38.08
N ASP A 227 -13.56 3.06 37.99
CA ASP A 227 -13.90 2.10 39.07
C ASP A 227 -12.73 1.18 39.47
N CYS A 228 -11.63 1.16 38.70
CA CYS A 228 -10.41 0.48 39.11
C CYS A 228 -9.73 1.16 40.31
N PHE A 229 -10.12 2.38 40.70
CA PHE A 229 -9.48 3.17 41.75
C PHE A 229 -10.41 3.34 42.96
N ASP A 230 -9.92 2.94 44.14
CA ASP A 230 -10.58 3.08 45.43
C ASP A 230 -9.88 4.17 46.25
N PHE A 231 -10.57 5.29 46.44
CA PHE A 231 -10.14 6.43 47.26
C PHE A 231 -11.03 6.63 48.50
N SER A 232 -11.60 5.54 49.03
CA SER A 232 -12.33 5.56 50.31
C SER A 232 -11.47 6.15 51.44
N ASP A 233 -10.19 5.78 51.48
CA ASP A 233 -9.13 6.49 52.21
C ASP A 233 -8.36 7.38 51.24
N LYS A 234 -8.62 8.70 51.30
CA LYS A 234 -7.98 9.70 50.43
C LYS A 234 -6.45 9.75 50.58
N THR A 235 -5.92 9.27 51.71
CA THR A 235 -4.47 9.24 51.97
C THR A 235 -3.81 7.93 51.53
N ASN A 236 -4.60 6.86 51.37
CA ASN A 236 -4.12 5.54 50.93
C ASN A 236 -4.94 4.98 49.77
N GLY A 237 -5.02 5.75 48.69
CA GLY A 237 -5.68 5.31 47.46
C GLY A 237 -5.13 3.95 46.99
N ARG A 238 -6.02 3.06 46.58
CA ARG A 238 -5.66 1.77 45.99
C ARG A 238 -6.21 1.66 44.59
N PHE A 239 -5.58 0.83 43.78
CA PHE A 239 -6.12 0.46 42.49
C PHE A 239 -6.13 -1.06 42.33
N LYS A 240 -7.12 -1.56 41.60
CA LYS A 240 -7.22 -2.96 41.18
C LYS A 240 -7.77 -3.03 39.77
N VAL A 241 -6.95 -3.53 38.85
CA VAL A 241 -7.30 -3.74 37.45
C VAL A 241 -7.47 -5.22 37.22
N ASN A 242 -8.70 -5.64 36.96
CA ASN A 242 -8.99 -7.02 36.58
C ASN A 242 -8.75 -7.19 35.08
N THR A 243 -7.77 -8.01 34.72
CA THR A 243 -7.51 -8.41 33.34
C THR A 243 -8.01 -9.84 33.13
N GLY A 244 -8.24 -10.25 31.87
CA GLY A 244 -8.66 -11.63 31.58
C GLY A 244 -7.70 -12.73 32.05
N ASN A 245 -6.48 -12.37 32.50
CA ASN A 245 -5.43 -13.31 32.90
C ASN A 245 -5.02 -13.16 34.39
N GLY A 246 -5.72 -12.33 35.17
CA GLY A 246 -5.41 -12.03 36.59
C GLY A 246 -5.65 -10.57 36.96
N SER A 247 -5.41 -10.19 38.21
CA SER A 247 -5.58 -8.81 38.69
C SER A 247 -4.24 -8.14 39.00
N ILE A 248 -4.07 -6.90 38.55
CA ILE A 248 -2.96 -6.02 38.96
C ILE A 248 -3.52 -5.09 40.04
N SER A 249 -2.95 -5.12 41.23
CA SER A 249 -3.37 -4.24 42.32
C SER A 249 -2.19 -3.66 43.05
N GLY A 250 -2.37 -2.45 43.58
CA GLY A 250 -1.34 -1.76 44.36
C GLY A 250 -1.89 -0.53 45.05
N ARG A 251 -1.02 0.13 45.82
CA ARG A 251 -1.27 1.50 46.29
C ARG A 251 -1.05 2.46 45.13
N VAL A 252 -1.84 3.52 45.08
CA VAL A 252 -1.67 4.62 44.15
C VAL A 252 -0.52 5.49 44.67
N PRO A 253 0.60 5.64 43.92
CA PRO A 253 1.72 6.45 44.37
C PRO A 253 1.35 7.93 44.49
N GLU A 254 1.93 8.63 45.46
CA GLU A 254 1.70 10.06 45.68
C GLU A 254 2.05 10.90 44.43
N HIS A 255 3.21 10.64 43.83
CA HIS A 255 3.64 11.31 42.60
C HIS A 255 2.70 11.10 41.40
N TYR A 256 1.93 10.00 41.38
CA TYR A 256 0.94 9.77 40.32
C TYR A 256 -0.30 10.66 40.47
N MET A 257 -0.63 11.05 41.71
CA MET A 257 -1.85 11.82 41.99
C MET A 257 -1.87 13.17 41.28
N GLU A 258 -0.72 13.80 41.11
CA GLU A 258 -0.62 15.05 40.34
C GLU A 258 -1.19 14.88 38.92
N TYR A 259 -0.77 13.83 38.21
CA TYR A 259 -1.21 13.55 36.84
C TYR A 259 -2.68 13.13 36.78
N PHE A 260 -3.12 12.33 37.77
CA PHE A 260 -4.51 11.87 37.85
C PHE A 260 -5.49 13.03 38.06
N LEU A 261 -5.21 13.90 39.02
CA LEU A 261 -6.03 15.07 39.32
C LEU A 261 -6.00 16.08 38.17
N ARG A 262 -4.82 16.33 37.60
CA ARG A 262 -4.66 17.20 36.42
C ARG A 262 -5.51 16.74 35.24
N TRP A 263 -5.50 15.45 34.92
CA TRP A 263 -6.31 14.91 33.82
C TRP A 263 -7.81 15.02 34.08
N ARG A 264 -8.25 14.75 35.32
CA ARG A 264 -9.66 14.85 35.70
C ARG A 264 -10.15 16.30 35.64
N GLN A 265 -9.35 17.27 36.07
CA GLN A 265 -9.66 18.69 35.93
C GLN A 265 -9.83 19.11 34.45
N ILE A 266 -8.89 18.74 33.59
CA ILE A 266 -8.95 19.06 32.14
C ILE A 266 -10.13 18.34 31.45
N SER A 267 -10.49 17.17 31.95
CA SER A 267 -11.63 16.38 31.46
C SER A 267 -12.96 16.77 32.09
N GLN A 268 -12.98 17.75 33.00
CA GLN A 268 -14.18 18.19 33.73
C GLN A 268 -14.88 17.06 34.51
N LEU A 269 -14.08 16.16 35.09
CA LEU A 269 -14.54 15.06 35.94
C LEU A 269 -14.43 15.45 37.43
N LEU A 270 -15.21 14.79 38.29
CA LEU A 270 -15.12 14.96 39.75
C LEU A 270 -13.70 14.66 40.25
N THR A 271 -13.21 15.32 41.28
CA THR A 271 -11.84 15.17 41.77
C THR A 271 -11.45 13.71 42.06
N TYR A 272 -12.37 12.94 42.66
CA TYR A 272 -12.20 11.51 42.91
C TYR A 272 -13.27 10.71 42.15
N PRO A 273 -12.94 9.50 41.66
CA PRO A 273 -13.89 8.66 40.99
C PRO A 273 -14.94 8.10 41.95
N THR A 274 -16.16 7.91 41.46
CA THR A 274 -17.21 7.19 42.19
C THR A 274 -17.14 5.69 41.88
N PRO A 275 -17.63 4.80 42.76
CA PRO A 275 -17.65 3.36 42.52
C PRO A 275 -18.36 2.95 41.22
N ASP A 276 -19.31 3.75 40.76
CA ASP A 276 -20.11 3.51 39.55
C ASP A 276 -19.50 4.13 38.27
N GLU A 277 -18.33 4.77 38.35
CA GLU A 277 -17.67 5.41 37.21
C GLU A 277 -16.96 4.39 36.30
N MET A 278 -17.72 3.55 35.58
CA MET A 278 -17.18 2.51 34.68
C MET A 278 -16.59 3.05 33.36
N GLN A 279 -16.39 4.36 33.24
CA GLN A 279 -15.85 4.95 32.03
C GLN A 279 -14.38 4.58 31.84
N PRO A 280 -13.94 4.25 30.61
CA PRO A 280 -12.55 3.92 30.36
C PRO A 280 -11.65 5.15 30.54
N LEU A 281 -10.48 4.98 31.16
CA LEU A 281 -9.50 6.07 31.34
C LEU A 281 -9.04 6.67 30.00
N PHE A 282 -9.02 5.85 28.93
CA PHE A 282 -8.53 6.23 27.61
C PHE A 282 -9.55 5.85 26.53
N HIS A 283 -9.80 6.74 25.56
CA HIS A 283 -10.71 6.42 24.45
C HIS A 283 -10.06 5.44 23.44
N ARG A 284 -10.89 4.78 22.61
CA ARG A 284 -10.46 3.72 21.65
C ARG A 284 -9.24 4.08 20.79
N ARG A 285 -9.18 5.31 20.26
CA ARG A 285 -8.04 5.78 19.44
C ARG A 285 -6.72 5.84 20.22
N ALA A 286 -6.72 6.30 21.46
CA ALA A 286 -5.53 6.36 22.31
C ALA A 286 -5.05 4.96 22.70
N LYS A 287 -5.98 4.04 22.98
CA LYS A 287 -5.66 2.62 23.24
C LYS A 287 -4.97 1.96 22.05
N ASN A 288 -5.48 2.19 20.83
CA ASN A 288 -4.97 1.56 19.61
C ASN A 288 -3.72 2.25 19.04
N TYR A 289 -3.60 3.56 19.23
CA TYR A 289 -2.51 4.38 18.69
C TYR A 289 -1.88 5.30 19.75
N PRO A 290 -1.26 4.76 20.83
CA PRO A 290 -0.66 5.58 21.90
C PRO A 290 0.41 6.57 21.39
N THR A 291 1.15 6.19 20.35
CA THR A 291 2.21 7.01 19.73
C THR A 291 1.69 8.28 19.06
N ALA A 292 0.38 8.38 18.79
CA ALA A 292 -0.21 9.62 18.28
C ALA A 292 -0.35 10.70 19.38
N TYR A 293 -0.30 10.29 20.65
CA TYR A 293 -0.46 11.16 21.82
C TYR A 293 0.85 11.35 22.59
N LEU A 294 1.87 10.52 22.32
CA LEU A 294 3.20 10.59 22.92
C LEU A 294 4.20 11.18 21.92
N PRO A 295 4.51 12.49 21.99
CA PRO A 295 5.47 13.12 21.08
C PRO A 295 6.86 12.51 21.27
N LYS A 296 7.64 12.48 20.19
CA LYS A 296 9.05 12.08 20.24
C LYS A 296 9.85 13.26 20.79
N ILE A 297 10.04 13.26 22.11
CA ILE A 297 10.98 14.14 22.78
C ILE A 297 12.30 13.39 22.83
N ASP A 298 13.39 14.03 22.43
CA ASP A 298 14.70 13.39 22.41
C ASP A 298 15.26 13.27 23.82
N VAL A 299 14.97 12.14 24.44
CA VAL A 299 15.52 11.73 25.74
C VAL A 299 16.36 10.50 25.44
N ASN A 300 17.62 10.74 25.06
CA ASN A 300 18.62 9.72 24.69
C ASN A 300 18.27 8.88 23.44
N GLY A 301 17.59 9.47 22.44
CA GLY A 301 17.26 8.81 21.18
C GLY A 301 16.23 7.66 21.27
N LEU A 302 15.65 7.41 22.46
CA LEU A 302 14.69 6.34 22.67
C LEU A 302 13.25 6.82 22.47
N LEU A 303 12.44 5.98 21.81
CA LEU A 303 11.01 6.24 21.69
C LEU A 303 10.33 6.11 23.07
N PRO A 304 9.30 6.93 23.37
CA PRO A 304 8.60 6.88 24.67
C PRO A 304 8.05 5.49 25.02
N THR A 305 7.53 4.79 24.01
CA THR A 305 7.03 3.41 24.17
C THR A 305 8.13 2.38 24.42
N LYS A 306 9.37 2.66 24.00
CA LYS A 306 10.55 1.83 24.32
C LYS A 306 11.04 2.12 25.75
N LEU A 307 11.02 3.38 26.19
CA LEU A 307 11.34 3.76 27.57
C LEU A 307 10.44 3.04 28.57
N LEU A 308 9.11 3.17 28.43
CA LEU A 308 8.15 2.49 29.29
C LEU A 308 8.28 0.96 29.27
N ARG A 309 8.66 0.40 28.12
CA ARG A 309 8.90 -1.05 28.02
C ARG A 309 10.19 -1.45 28.74
N ALA A 310 11.26 -0.69 28.60
CA ALA A 310 12.51 -0.92 29.29
C ALA A 310 12.31 -0.85 30.82
N PHE A 311 11.50 0.10 31.31
CA PHE A 311 11.14 0.24 32.71
C PHE A 311 10.23 -0.91 33.22
N ASN A 312 9.11 -1.17 32.54
CA ASN A 312 8.11 -2.13 33.03
C ASN A 312 8.48 -3.61 32.79
N GLU A 313 9.13 -3.92 31.67
CA GLU A 313 9.33 -5.31 31.22
C GLU A 313 10.82 -5.73 31.15
N GLY A 314 11.75 -4.79 31.34
CA GLY A 314 13.18 -4.96 31.10
C GLY A 314 13.53 -5.20 29.63
N CYS A 315 14.84 -5.17 29.31
CA CYS A 315 15.34 -5.61 28.02
C CYS A 315 15.53 -7.13 27.98
N ALA A 316 15.77 -7.69 26.80
CA ALA A 316 15.95 -9.13 26.62
C ALA A 316 17.09 -9.74 27.46
N ARG A 317 18.12 -8.94 27.83
CA ARG A 317 19.27 -9.36 28.66
C ARG A 317 19.03 -9.23 30.15
N CYS A 318 18.34 -8.17 30.55
CA CYS A 318 18.18 -7.73 31.93
C CYS A 318 16.89 -8.34 32.58
N ARG A 319 16.10 -9.12 31.82
CA ARG A 319 14.85 -9.77 32.28
C ARG A 319 15.14 -10.97 33.20
N LYS A 320 14.86 -10.85 34.50
CA LYS A 320 14.87 -11.98 35.45
C LYS A 320 13.66 -12.90 35.23
N PRO A 321 13.79 -14.24 35.33
CA PRO A 321 12.68 -15.18 35.10
C PRO A 321 11.52 -15.10 36.11
N GLU A 322 11.76 -14.61 37.32
CA GLU A 322 10.88 -14.81 38.48
C GLU A 322 9.84 -13.69 38.73
N GLY A 323 9.86 -12.61 37.94
CA GLY A 323 8.88 -11.52 38.03
C GLY A 323 7.72 -11.69 37.05
N GLN A 324 6.96 -12.78 37.12
CA GLN A 324 5.78 -12.98 36.27
C GLN A 324 4.58 -12.13 36.75
N LEU A 325 4.62 -10.82 36.50
CA LEU A 325 3.39 -10.06 36.33
C LEU A 325 3.01 -10.11 34.84
N LEU A 326 2.19 -11.11 34.51
CA LEU A 326 1.18 -11.04 33.44
C LEU A 326 1.67 -10.64 32.03
N SER A 327 2.58 -11.37 31.36
CA SER A 327 2.72 -11.17 29.89
C SER A 327 3.36 -12.25 28.99
N SER A 328 3.68 -13.47 29.45
CA SER A 328 4.43 -14.41 28.59
C SER A 328 3.57 -15.32 27.68
N PHE A 329 2.42 -15.83 28.14
CA PHE A 329 1.84 -17.01 27.50
C PHE A 329 0.98 -16.72 26.25
N ASP A 330 0.31 -15.58 26.16
CA ASP A 330 -0.67 -15.33 25.08
C ASP A 330 -0.11 -14.53 23.90
N ARG A 331 0.77 -13.57 24.17
CA ARG A 331 1.48 -12.80 23.13
C ARG A 331 2.50 -13.67 22.40
N SER A 332 3.21 -14.53 23.14
CA SER A 332 4.14 -15.49 22.56
C SER A 332 3.40 -16.51 21.69
N LYS A 333 2.22 -16.99 22.09
CA LYS A 333 1.42 -17.92 21.25
C LYS A 333 0.87 -17.24 19.99
N LYS A 334 0.21 -16.08 20.10
CA LYS A 334 -0.32 -15.35 18.92
C LYS A 334 0.80 -14.88 17.97
N TYR A 335 1.92 -14.41 18.52
CA TYR A 335 3.08 -14.04 17.73
C TYR A 335 3.72 -15.26 17.07
N ARG A 336 3.96 -16.36 17.80
CA ARG A 336 4.48 -17.62 17.26
C ARG A 336 3.58 -18.17 16.16
N ASN A 337 2.27 -18.20 16.37
CA ASN A 337 1.31 -18.61 15.34
C ASN A 337 1.37 -17.69 14.12
N LYS A 338 1.46 -16.37 14.30
CA LYS A 338 1.59 -15.43 13.19
C LYS A 338 2.91 -15.60 12.42
N VAL A 339 4.01 -15.85 13.13
CA VAL A 339 5.33 -16.10 12.53
C VAL A 339 5.33 -17.45 11.81
N ALA A 340 4.82 -18.50 12.43
CA ALA A 340 4.68 -19.84 11.84
C ALA A 340 3.82 -19.80 10.58
N ASN A 341 2.63 -19.17 10.64
CA ASN A 341 1.76 -19.01 9.46
C ASN A 341 2.45 -18.23 8.34
N LYS A 342 3.27 -17.22 8.67
CA LYS A 342 4.06 -16.49 7.66
C LYS A 342 5.15 -17.37 7.06
N GLN A 343 5.87 -18.13 7.89
CA GLN A 343 6.92 -19.05 7.43
C GLN A 343 6.34 -20.13 6.51
N GLU A 344 5.18 -20.68 6.86
CA GLU A 344 4.45 -21.65 6.05
C GLU A 344 3.97 -21.06 4.71
N ALA A 345 3.49 -19.81 4.72
CA ALA A 345 3.14 -19.10 3.49
C ALA A 345 4.38 -18.88 2.60
N PHE A 346 5.50 -18.44 3.18
CA PHE A 346 6.76 -18.26 2.45
C PHE A 346 7.30 -19.55 1.84
N SER A 347 7.29 -20.66 2.60
CA SER A 347 7.74 -21.96 2.10
C SER A 347 6.83 -22.50 1.00
N THR A 348 5.51 -22.30 1.13
CA THR A 348 4.54 -22.68 0.09
C THR A 348 4.75 -21.90 -1.20
N ILE A 349 4.92 -20.58 -1.10
CA ILE A 349 5.21 -19.71 -2.27
C ILE A 349 6.52 -20.14 -2.94
N GLU A 350 7.56 -20.47 -2.16
CA GLU A 350 8.82 -20.98 -2.71
C GLU A 350 8.60 -22.27 -3.51
N ARG A 351 7.89 -23.24 -2.93
CA ARG A 351 7.57 -24.50 -3.61
C ARG A 351 6.78 -24.26 -4.91
N LEU A 352 5.77 -23.40 -4.89
CA LEU A 352 4.99 -23.06 -6.10
C LEU A 352 5.84 -22.37 -7.17
N TYR A 353 6.78 -21.51 -6.76
CA TYR A 353 7.71 -20.87 -7.69
C TYR A 353 8.67 -21.88 -8.34
N GLN A 354 9.20 -22.83 -7.57
CA GLN A 354 10.02 -23.91 -8.10
C GLN A 354 9.23 -24.85 -9.01
N GLU A 355 8.00 -25.21 -8.61
CA GLU A 355 7.08 -25.98 -9.45
C GLU A 355 6.85 -25.29 -10.80
N ALA A 356 6.58 -23.98 -10.79
CA ALA A 356 6.40 -23.19 -12.01
C ALA A 356 7.65 -23.09 -12.90
N ASN A 357 8.87 -23.22 -12.36
CA ASN A 357 10.10 -23.23 -13.16
C ASN A 357 10.30 -24.55 -13.91
N ASN A 358 9.69 -25.64 -13.42
CA ASN A 358 9.82 -26.98 -14.01
C ASN A 358 8.69 -27.30 -15.01
N ILE A 359 7.67 -26.46 -15.10
CA ILE A 359 6.54 -26.65 -16.03
C ILE A 359 6.92 -26.05 -17.38
N ASN A 360 7.08 -26.91 -18.39
CA ASN A 360 7.07 -26.48 -19.78
C ASN A 360 5.61 -26.37 -20.25
N HIS A 361 5.18 -25.14 -20.52
CA HIS A 361 3.87 -24.90 -21.12
C HIS A 361 3.93 -25.16 -22.64
N ASP A 362 3.72 -26.42 -23.05
CA ASP A 362 3.49 -26.78 -24.45
C ASP A 362 2.09 -26.34 -24.88
N THR A 363 1.94 -25.04 -25.10
CA THR A 363 0.72 -24.49 -25.69
C THR A 363 1.11 -23.87 -27.02
N SER A 364 0.34 -24.10 -28.08
CA SER A 364 0.44 -23.35 -29.36
C SER A 364 -0.58 -22.20 -29.42
N ALA A 365 -1.44 -22.09 -28.41
CA ALA A 365 -2.54 -21.14 -28.38
C ALA A 365 -2.04 -19.71 -28.13
N THR A 366 -2.40 -18.80 -29.04
CA THR A 366 -2.03 -17.39 -28.96
C THR A 366 -3.18 -16.58 -28.37
N ALA A 367 -2.91 -15.84 -27.29
CA ALA A 367 -3.91 -14.98 -26.66
C ALA A 367 -4.27 -13.77 -27.52
N VAL A 368 -5.55 -13.40 -27.50
CA VAL A 368 -6.12 -12.25 -28.21
C VAL A 368 -6.93 -11.36 -27.26
N PRO A 369 -6.97 -10.04 -27.48
CA PRO A 369 -7.66 -9.13 -26.58
C PRO A 369 -9.18 -9.29 -26.71
N LEU A 370 -9.87 -9.35 -25.57
CA LEU A 370 -11.33 -9.52 -25.48
C LEU A 370 -12.09 -8.19 -25.40
N TYR A 371 -11.36 -7.09 -25.25
CA TYR A 371 -11.87 -5.72 -25.29
C TYR A 371 -10.82 -4.77 -25.89
N LEU A 372 -11.29 -3.62 -26.36
CA LEU A 372 -10.44 -2.54 -26.89
C LEU A 372 -10.49 -1.31 -25.97
N VAL A 373 -9.57 -0.36 -26.21
CA VAL A 373 -9.60 0.96 -25.57
C VAL A 373 -9.67 1.99 -26.67
N LYS A 374 -10.68 2.86 -26.63
CA LYS A 374 -10.86 3.98 -27.56
C LYS A 374 -10.93 5.27 -26.75
N GLU A 375 -10.04 6.22 -27.05
CA GLU A 375 -9.99 7.54 -26.37
C GLU A 375 -9.90 7.44 -24.83
N GLY A 376 -9.20 6.42 -24.32
CA GLY A 376 -9.06 6.19 -22.87
C GLY A 376 -10.26 5.52 -22.21
N VAL A 377 -11.30 5.16 -22.97
CA VAL A 377 -12.49 4.46 -22.49
C VAL A 377 -12.49 3.00 -22.98
N THR A 378 -12.87 2.08 -22.09
CA THR A 378 -13.06 0.66 -22.42
C THR A 378 -14.16 0.51 -23.47
N ALA A 379 -13.81 -0.03 -24.64
CA ALA A 379 -14.74 -0.38 -25.70
C ALA A 379 -15.00 -1.89 -25.68
N GLN A 380 -16.24 -2.27 -25.30
CA GLN A 380 -16.67 -3.67 -25.28
C GLN A 380 -16.79 -4.22 -26.71
N LEU A 381 -16.24 -5.41 -26.94
CA LEU A 381 -16.45 -6.14 -28.19
C LEU A 381 -17.77 -6.93 -28.15
N PRO A 382 -18.47 -7.08 -29.29
CA PRO A 382 -19.66 -7.93 -29.35
C PRO A 382 -19.32 -9.38 -29.00
N GLU A 383 -20.23 -10.07 -28.31
CA GLU A 383 -20.05 -11.46 -27.87
C GLU A 383 -19.64 -12.39 -29.01
N LYS A 384 -20.31 -12.27 -30.17
CA LYS A 384 -19.99 -13.05 -31.38
C LYS A 384 -18.55 -12.87 -31.87
N VAL A 385 -17.99 -11.67 -31.73
CA VAL A 385 -16.61 -11.36 -32.10
C VAL A 385 -15.65 -12.04 -31.13
N ILE A 386 -15.93 -11.96 -29.83
CA ILE A 386 -15.13 -12.64 -28.80
C ILE A 386 -15.17 -14.16 -29.00
N THR A 387 -16.34 -14.74 -29.23
CA THR A 387 -16.46 -16.18 -29.52
C THR A 387 -15.63 -16.57 -30.74
N HIS A 388 -15.71 -15.80 -31.83
CA HIS A 388 -14.91 -16.05 -33.03
C HIS A 388 -13.41 -16.00 -32.73
N PHE A 389 -12.95 -14.99 -32.00
CA PHE A 389 -11.54 -14.89 -31.58
C PHE A 389 -11.09 -16.08 -30.73
N LEU A 390 -11.89 -16.50 -29.75
CA LEU A 390 -11.53 -17.63 -28.90
C LEU A 390 -11.46 -18.94 -29.69
N THR A 391 -12.37 -19.17 -30.65
CA THR A 391 -12.36 -20.37 -31.49
C THR A 391 -11.21 -20.37 -32.51
N SER A 392 -10.95 -19.24 -33.16
CA SER A 392 -9.91 -19.14 -34.20
C SER A 392 -8.49 -19.31 -33.66
N PHE A 393 -8.24 -18.88 -32.41
CA PHE A 393 -6.91 -18.90 -31.80
C PHE A 393 -6.67 -20.12 -30.88
N ASN A 394 -7.67 -20.98 -30.70
CA ASN A 394 -7.51 -22.34 -30.19
C ASN A 394 -8.55 -23.30 -30.80
N PRO A 395 -8.28 -23.88 -31.99
CA PRO A 395 -9.22 -24.74 -32.67
C PRO A 395 -9.52 -26.05 -31.92
N ALA A 396 -8.74 -26.40 -30.89
CA ALA A 396 -8.98 -27.56 -30.05
C ALA A 396 -10.11 -27.34 -29.02
N SER A 397 -10.50 -26.10 -28.75
CA SER A 397 -11.58 -25.77 -27.80
C SER A 397 -12.95 -25.94 -28.44
N SER A 398 -13.91 -26.48 -27.68
CA SER A 398 -15.30 -26.59 -28.16
C SER A 398 -15.93 -25.22 -28.34
N LYS A 399 -16.76 -25.07 -29.37
CA LYS A 399 -17.48 -23.82 -29.65
C LYS A 399 -18.42 -23.44 -28.50
N GLU A 400 -18.97 -24.44 -27.79
CA GLU A 400 -19.80 -24.19 -26.61
C GLU A 400 -18.99 -23.53 -25.49
N ILE A 401 -17.78 -24.03 -25.21
CA ILE A 401 -16.89 -23.46 -24.17
C ILE A 401 -16.48 -22.03 -24.54
N CYS A 402 -16.11 -21.79 -25.80
CA CYS A 402 -15.79 -20.44 -26.29
C CYS A 402 -16.99 -19.49 -26.17
N SER A 403 -18.20 -19.95 -26.49
CA SER A 403 -19.43 -19.16 -26.35
C SER A 403 -19.71 -18.85 -24.89
N ALA A 404 -19.69 -19.85 -24.00
CA ALA A 404 -19.96 -19.67 -22.57
C ALA A 404 -18.97 -18.69 -21.92
N GLY A 405 -17.68 -18.81 -22.25
CA GLY A 405 -16.67 -17.87 -21.78
C GLY A 405 -16.85 -16.45 -22.31
N ALA A 406 -17.23 -16.29 -23.59
CA ALA A 406 -17.56 -15.00 -24.18
C ALA A 406 -18.76 -14.35 -23.48
N SER A 407 -19.85 -15.10 -23.28
CA SER A 407 -21.05 -14.61 -22.59
C SER A 407 -20.74 -14.15 -21.17
N LEU A 408 -19.97 -14.95 -20.41
CA LEU A 408 -19.58 -14.59 -19.04
C LEU A 408 -18.68 -13.34 -19.00
N PHE A 409 -17.72 -13.23 -19.91
CA PHE A 409 -16.87 -12.03 -20.02
C PHE A 409 -17.70 -10.78 -20.35
N CYS A 410 -18.61 -10.87 -21.33
CA CYS A 410 -19.50 -9.77 -21.69
C CYS A 410 -20.42 -9.36 -20.54
N LEU A 411 -20.95 -10.32 -19.78
CA LEU A 411 -21.77 -10.07 -18.60
C LEU A 411 -20.96 -9.36 -17.50
N PHE A 412 -19.72 -9.79 -17.28
CA PHE A 412 -18.82 -9.16 -16.32
C PHE A 412 -18.50 -7.70 -16.71
N VAL A 413 -18.22 -7.43 -17.99
CA VAL A 413 -17.95 -6.07 -18.50
C VAL A 413 -19.15 -5.13 -18.31
N ARG A 414 -20.39 -5.63 -18.45
CA ARG A 414 -21.61 -4.83 -18.21
C ARG A 414 -21.75 -4.39 -16.75
N GLY A 415 -21.09 -5.06 -15.81
CA GLY A 415 -21.03 -4.66 -14.40
C GLY A 415 -20.06 -3.51 -14.12
N GLU A 416 -19.54 -2.85 -15.16
CA GLU A 416 -18.56 -1.75 -15.08
C GLU A 416 -17.40 -2.03 -14.10
N PRO A 417 -16.67 -3.15 -14.27
CA PRO A 417 -15.59 -3.49 -13.38
C PRO A 417 -14.50 -2.43 -13.47
N ASN A 418 -13.83 -2.19 -12.34
CA ASN A 418 -12.61 -1.39 -12.39
C ASN A 418 -11.58 -2.05 -13.33
N TYR A 419 -10.71 -1.25 -13.91
CA TYR A 419 -9.83 -1.70 -14.98
C TYR A 419 -8.87 -2.85 -14.56
N LEU A 420 -8.50 -2.95 -13.28
CA LEU A 420 -7.67 -4.05 -12.75
C LEU A 420 -8.40 -5.38 -12.77
N ASN A 421 -9.63 -5.37 -12.27
CA ASN A 421 -10.51 -6.51 -12.29
C ASN A 421 -10.77 -6.96 -13.74
N LEU A 422 -10.98 -6.01 -14.66
CA LEU A 422 -11.15 -6.30 -16.09
C LEU A 422 -9.93 -6.99 -16.71
N ARG A 423 -8.71 -6.46 -16.51
CA ARG A 423 -7.47 -7.07 -17.04
C ARG A 423 -7.22 -8.46 -16.45
N ALA A 424 -7.40 -8.62 -15.14
CA ALA A 424 -7.23 -9.90 -14.49
C ALA A 424 -8.23 -10.95 -14.98
N PHE A 425 -9.50 -10.57 -15.11
CA PHE A 425 -10.55 -11.47 -15.58
C PHE A 425 -10.40 -11.82 -17.06
N GLU A 426 -9.90 -10.90 -17.89
CA GLU A 426 -9.51 -11.19 -19.28
C GLU A 426 -8.43 -12.27 -19.34
N LYS A 427 -7.36 -12.14 -18.55
CA LYS A 427 -6.27 -13.14 -18.51
C LYS A 427 -6.78 -14.50 -18.11
N LEU A 428 -7.64 -14.55 -17.09
CA LEU A 428 -8.23 -15.79 -16.63
C LEU A 428 -9.11 -16.41 -17.70
N THR A 429 -9.95 -15.60 -18.37
CA THR A 429 -10.86 -16.06 -19.43
C THR A 429 -10.08 -16.63 -20.60
N LEU A 430 -9.03 -15.92 -21.04
CA LEU A 430 -8.14 -16.40 -22.08
C LEU A 430 -7.47 -17.70 -21.65
N TRP A 431 -6.88 -17.75 -20.45
CA TRP A 431 -6.18 -18.94 -19.99
C TRP A 431 -7.13 -20.15 -19.84
N SER A 432 -8.32 -19.95 -19.26
CA SER A 432 -9.25 -21.05 -19.01
C SER A 432 -9.69 -21.71 -20.31
N ILE A 433 -9.96 -20.89 -21.34
CA ILE A 433 -10.47 -21.38 -22.63
C ILE A 433 -9.33 -21.90 -23.52
N LEU A 434 -8.24 -21.13 -23.63
CA LEU A 434 -7.15 -21.41 -24.58
C LEU A 434 -6.13 -22.42 -24.04
N VAL A 435 -6.06 -22.62 -22.72
CA VAL A 435 -5.08 -23.49 -22.09
C VAL A 435 -5.76 -24.60 -21.28
N ALA A 436 -6.71 -24.27 -20.41
CA ALA A 436 -7.36 -25.27 -19.56
C ALA A 436 -8.50 -26.02 -20.26
N GLY A 437 -9.00 -25.53 -21.39
CA GLY A 437 -10.17 -26.11 -22.08
C GLY A 437 -11.45 -26.06 -21.26
N LYS A 438 -11.61 -25.08 -20.36
CA LYS A 438 -12.75 -24.93 -19.45
C LYS A 438 -13.37 -23.54 -19.56
N SER A 439 -14.69 -23.47 -19.35
CA SER A 439 -15.36 -22.19 -19.12
C SER A 439 -14.83 -21.57 -17.82
N PRO A 440 -14.67 -20.24 -17.74
CA PRO A 440 -14.32 -19.59 -16.48
C PRO A 440 -15.36 -19.86 -15.37
N ALA A 441 -16.62 -20.16 -15.74
CA ALA A 441 -17.65 -20.53 -14.78
C ALA A 441 -17.39 -21.86 -14.06
N ASP A 442 -16.64 -22.76 -14.69
CA ASP A 442 -16.47 -24.16 -14.27
C ASP A 442 -15.11 -24.42 -13.60
N LEU A 443 -14.36 -23.37 -13.27
CA LEU A 443 -13.05 -23.49 -12.64
C LEU A 443 -13.14 -23.93 -11.18
N ASP A 444 -12.25 -24.85 -10.80
CA ASP A 444 -12.10 -25.32 -9.43
C ASP A 444 -10.81 -24.80 -8.75
N ALA A 445 -10.58 -25.23 -7.50
CA ALA A 445 -9.42 -24.82 -6.72
C ALA A 445 -8.07 -25.32 -7.29
N SER A 446 -8.08 -26.45 -8.01
CA SER A 446 -6.91 -26.97 -8.73
C SER A 446 -6.62 -26.11 -9.95
N ASP A 447 -7.64 -25.71 -10.70
CA ASP A 447 -7.49 -24.80 -11.83
C ASP A 447 -6.96 -23.43 -11.39
N ALA A 448 -7.42 -22.90 -10.24
CA ALA A 448 -6.88 -21.68 -9.67
C ALA A 448 -5.38 -21.80 -9.34
N LYS A 449 -4.92 -22.96 -8.85
CA LYS A 449 -3.49 -23.24 -8.65
C LYS A 449 -2.75 -23.26 -9.99
N SER A 450 -3.26 -23.97 -10.99
CA SER A 450 -2.67 -24.04 -12.33
C SER A 450 -2.56 -22.67 -13.00
N PHE A 451 -3.59 -21.83 -12.87
CA PHE A 451 -3.56 -20.45 -13.36
C PHE A 451 -2.51 -19.61 -12.64
N TYR A 452 -2.36 -19.77 -11.33
CA TYR A 452 -1.32 -19.08 -10.58
C TYR A 452 0.09 -19.49 -11.04
N LEU A 453 0.34 -20.80 -11.24
CA LEU A 453 1.60 -21.30 -11.79
C LEU A 453 1.87 -20.72 -13.19
N PHE A 454 0.85 -20.66 -14.04
CA PHE A 454 0.93 -20.03 -15.35
C PHE A 454 1.26 -18.52 -15.26
N CYS A 455 0.68 -17.80 -14.29
CA CYS A 455 0.98 -16.38 -14.08
C CYS A 455 2.39 -16.12 -13.54
N LEU A 456 2.98 -17.09 -12.83
CA LEU A 456 4.37 -17.00 -12.37
C LEU A 456 5.30 -17.01 -13.58
N ASN A 457 5.15 -17.98 -14.49
CA ASN A 457 5.99 -18.16 -15.67
C ASN A 457 5.15 -18.39 -16.94
N PRO A 458 4.53 -17.33 -17.50
CA PRO A 458 3.73 -17.49 -18.71
C PRO A 458 4.63 -17.89 -19.90
N PRO A 459 4.13 -18.68 -20.87
CA PRO A 459 4.89 -19.06 -22.05
C PRO A 459 5.22 -17.87 -22.95
N ALA A 460 6.27 -17.98 -23.76
CA ALA A 460 6.76 -16.89 -24.61
C ALA A 460 5.67 -16.28 -25.51
N GLN A 461 4.76 -17.11 -26.03
CA GLN A 461 3.67 -16.65 -26.89
C GLN A 461 2.59 -15.85 -26.15
N TRP A 462 2.59 -15.81 -24.81
CA TRP A 462 1.70 -14.99 -23.96
C TRP A 462 2.41 -13.75 -23.41
N ILE A 463 3.67 -13.56 -23.77
CA ILE A 463 4.52 -12.50 -23.26
C ILE A 463 4.87 -11.52 -24.39
N SER A 464 4.69 -10.23 -24.14
CA SER A 464 5.27 -9.16 -24.95
C SER A 464 6.52 -8.58 -24.29
N THR A 465 7.48 -8.12 -25.09
CA THR A 465 8.67 -7.40 -24.59
C THR A 465 8.37 -5.95 -24.22
N ARG A 466 7.28 -5.40 -24.76
CA ARG A 466 6.79 -4.05 -24.50
C ARG A 466 5.27 -3.99 -24.46
N ILE A 467 4.72 -2.88 -23.98
CA ILE A 467 3.28 -2.64 -23.98
C ILE A 467 2.87 -2.28 -25.40
N TYR A 468 1.97 -3.07 -25.97
CA TYR A 468 1.39 -2.81 -27.28
C TYR A 468 -0.04 -2.31 -27.14
N SER A 469 -0.49 -1.53 -28.13
CA SER A 469 -1.93 -1.25 -28.29
C SER A 469 -2.71 -2.56 -28.32
N ARG A 470 -3.90 -2.57 -27.72
CA ARG A 470 -4.80 -3.73 -27.74
C ARG A 470 -5.32 -4.06 -29.15
N SER A 471 -5.21 -3.13 -30.11
CA SER A 471 -5.48 -3.41 -31.53
C SER A 471 -4.29 -4.04 -32.27
N SER A 472 -3.12 -4.13 -31.64
CA SER A 472 -1.91 -4.68 -32.28
C SER A 472 -1.94 -6.21 -32.27
N ILE A 473 -1.54 -6.81 -33.39
CA ILE A 473 -1.29 -8.27 -33.49
C ILE A 473 -0.16 -8.75 -32.56
N LEU A 474 0.71 -7.83 -32.13
CA LEU A 474 1.80 -8.11 -31.20
C LEU A 474 1.36 -7.99 -29.72
N TRP A 475 0.11 -7.61 -29.45
CA TRP A 475 -0.40 -7.53 -28.08
C TRP A 475 -0.38 -8.88 -27.41
N ARG A 476 0.06 -8.91 -26.15
CA ARG A 476 0.03 -10.09 -25.31
C ARG A 476 -0.42 -9.72 -23.90
N PRO A 477 -1.10 -10.63 -23.18
CA PRO A 477 -1.63 -10.36 -21.85
C PRO A 477 -0.55 -10.14 -20.79
N PHE A 478 0.66 -10.68 -20.95
CA PHE A 478 1.75 -10.50 -19.98
C PHE A 478 2.88 -9.66 -20.57
N LEU A 479 3.45 -8.75 -19.77
CA LEU A 479 4.74 -8.14 -20.09
C LEU A 479 5.87 -9.02 -19.58
N LYS A 480 6.95 -9.11 -20.36
CA LYS A 480 8.21 -9.73 -19.95
C LYS A 480 8.80 -8.93 -18.79
N LEU A 481 8.85 -9.54 -17.61
CA LEU A 481 9.53 -8.99 -16.45
C LEU A 481 10.97 -9.48 -16.40
N ARG A 482 11.81 -8.79 -15.63
CA ARG A 482 13.14 -9.31 -15.26
C ARG A 482 12.95 -10.64 -14.52
N PRO A 483 13.65 -11.71 -14.94
CA PRO A 483 13.47 -13.02 -14.35
C PRO A 483 13.79 -12.97 -12.85
N GLY A 484 13.00 -13.69 -12.06
CA GLY A 484 13.22 -13.81 -10.63
C GLY A 484 11.96 -13.72 -9.79
N LYS A 485 12.02 -14.39 -8.63
CA LYS A 485 10.93 -14.47 -7.65
C LYS A 485 10.38 -13.10 -7.24
N ALA A 486 11.27 -12.09 -7.11
CA ALA A 486 10.92 -10.75 -6.67
C ALA A 486 9.90 -10.03 -7.58
N ASN A 487 9.84 -10.40 -8.87
CA ASN A 487 8.92 -9.81 -9.84
C ASN A 487 7.73 -10.73 -10.15
N ASN A 488 8.00 -12.02 -10.35
CA ASN A 488 7.00 -12.98 -10.81
C ASN A 488 5.95 -13.29 -9.74
N VAL A 489 6.38 -13.54 -8.50
CA VAL A 489 5.47 -13.89 -7.39
C VAL A 489 4.48 -12.76 -7.12
N PRO A 490 4.90 -11.50 -6.96
CA PRO A 490 3.94 -10.45 -6.68
C PRO A 490 2.99 -10.16 -7.84
N ARG A 491 3.46 -10.21 -9.10
CA ARG A 491 2.59 -10.08 -10.28
C ARG A 491 1.49 -11.15 -10.25
N ALA A 492 1.87 -12.42 -10.07
CA ALA A 492 0.92 -13.53 -10.03
C ALA A 492 -0.05 -13.42 -8.84
N GLY A 493 0.46 -13.02 -7.67
CA GLY A 493 -0.34 -12.79 -6.46
C GLY A 493 -1.42 -11.73 -6.65
N MET A 494 -1.06 -10.61 -7.30
CA MET A 494 -1.99 -9.52 -7.58
C MET A 494 -3.05 -9.89 -8.63
N ILE A 495 -2.65 -10.59 -9.71
CA ILE A 495 -3.61 -11.11 -10.71
C ILE A 495 -4.64 -12.02 -10.03
N VAL A 496 -4.19 -12.97 -9.21
CA VAL A 496 -5.11 -13.86 -8.47
C VAL A 496 -5.96 -13.10 -7.47
N ARG A 497 -5.43 -12.07 -6.81
CA ARG A 497 -6.20 -11.21 -5.90
C ARG A 497 -7.36 -10.53 -6.61
N TRP A 498 -7.12 -9.99 -7.80
CA TRP A 498 -8.17 -9.37 -8.61
C TRP A 498 -9.14 -10.40 -9.17
N CYS A 499 -8.68 -11.57 -9.60
CA CYS A 499 -9.56 -12.68 -9.98
C CYS A 499 -10.47 -13.08 -8.82
N ASN A 500 -9.93 -13.23 -7.61
CA ASN A 500 -10.71 -13.48 -6.40
C ASN A 500 -11.76 -12.38 -6.16
N ALA A 501 -11.42 -11.11 -6.37
CA ALA A 501 -12.37 -10.01 -6.24
C ALA A 501 -13.50 -10.10 -7.30
N CYS A 502 -13.17 -10.46 -8.55
CA CYS A 502 -14.15 -10.68 -9.61
C CYS A 502 -15.11 -11.82 -9.25
N TYR A 503 -14.61 -12.96 -8.77
CA TYR A 503 -15.46 -14.08 -8.37
C TYR A 503 -16.33 -13.75 -7.17
N ILE A 504 -15.84 -12.97 -6.20
CA ILE A 504 -16.70 -12.49 -5.10
C ILE A 504 -17.89 -11.72 -5.65
N GLN A 505 -17.67 -10.79 -6.59
CA GLN A 505 -18.74 -10.00 -7.22
C GLN A 505 -19.71 -10.89 -8.00
N LEU A 506 -19.20 -11.80 -8.82
CA LEU A 506 -20.01 -12.70 -9.64
C LEU A 506 -20.83 -13.69 -8.81
N VAL A 507 -20.28 -14.20 -7.70
CA VAL A 507 -21.01 -15.05 -6.75
C VAL A 507 -22.09 -14.26 -6.00
N GLN A 508 -21.77 -13.04 -5.55
CA GLN A 508 -22.75 -12.17 -4.90
C GLN A 508 -23.91 -11.78 -5.83
N ALA A 509 -23.64 -11.65 -7.13
CA ALA A 509 -24.65 -11.39 -8.15
C ALA A 509 -25.46 -12.64 -8.56
N GLY A 510 -25.16 -13.82 -7.98
CA GLY A 510 -25.83 -15.09 -8.33
C GLY A 510 -25.45 -15.65 -9.71
N ILE A 511 -24.43 -15.10 -10.36
CA ILE A 511 -23.95 -15.53 -11.69
C ILE A 511 -23.11 -16.81 -11.55
N LEU A 512 -22.29 -16.90 -10.51
CA LEU A 512 -21.43 -18.05 -10.23
C LEU A 512 -21.79 -18.71 -8.90
N ARG A 513 -21.57 -20.02 -8.79
CA ARG A 513 -21.90 -20.80 -7.58
C ARG A 513 -20.80 -20.78 -6.52
N SER A 514 -19.53 -20.66 -6.93
CA SER A 514 -18.38 -20.79 -6.04
C SER A 514 -17.22 -19.90 -6.48
N ASN A 515 -16.26 -19.69 -5.57
CA ASN A 515 -15.04 -18.93 -5.83
C ASN A 515 -13.80 -19.85 -5.70
N PRO A 516 -13.16 -20.25 -6.81
CA PRO A 516 -12.01 -21.16 -6.79
C PRO A 516 -10.75 -20.52 -6.18
N PHE A 517 -10.67 -19.18 -6.15
CA PHE A 517 -9.50 -18.45 -5.65
C PHE A 517 -9.52 -18.19 -4.14
N GLN A 518 -10.64 -18.40 -3.45
CA GLN A 518 -10.81 -17.98 -2.05
C GLN A 518 -9.73 -18.55 -1.12
N ARG A 519 -9.39 -19.84 -1.29
CA ARG A 519 -8.37 -20.50 -0.47
C ARG A 519 -6.98 -20.02 -0.86
N LEU A 520 -6.64 -20.07 -2.16
CA LEU A 520 -5.33 -19.67 -2.68
C LEU A 520 -4.98 -18.22 -2.32
N ASN A 521 -5.94 -17.30 -2.45
CA ASN A 521 -5.79 -15.88 -2.16
C ASN A 521 -5.37 -15.58 -0.71
N LYS A 522 -5.69 -16.46 0.25
CA LYS A 522 -5.28 -16.31 1.67
C LYS A 522 -3.79 -16.59 1.89
N TYR A 523 -3.14 -17.35 1.00
CA TYR A 523 -1.76 -17.78 1.17
C TYR A 523 -0.75 -16.94 0.38
N ILE A 524 -1.18 -16.35 -0.74
CA ILE A 524 -0.28 -15.67 -1.69
C ILE A 524 -0.26 -14.14 -1.53
N ASN A 525 -1.12 -13.55 -0.70
CA ASN A 525 -1.24 -12.09 -0.49
C ASN A 525 -0.91 -11.62 0.92
#